data_AF-A0A1M4MLD4-F1
#
_entry.id   AF-A0A1M4MLD4-F1
#
_cell.length_a   1.000
_cell.length_b   1.000
_cell.length_c   1.000
_cell.angle_alpha   90.00
_cell.angle_beta   90.00
_cell.angle_gamma   90.00
#
_symmetry.space_group_name_H-M   'P 1'
#
loop_
_entity.id
_entity.type
_entity.pdbx_description
1 polymer ?
#
loop_
_entity_poly.entity_id
_entity_poly.type
_entity_poly.pdbx_seq_one_letter_code
_entity_poly.pdbx_strand_id
1 'polypeptide(L)'
;MSRGNQQVNKTMAEIDFGKLISRVLARMDDTESTLTGGESRDTGKALQHYKQALAEEIRRVFDEAEVAAPVAREPVPCTRCGAILEGERRFCTVCGMPQKKEAPGDFLERMLAKDAGTAPDDPHFRASIARIREEQPEAWDALVQLIAAPVKA
;
A
#
# COMPACT_ATOMS: atom_id res chain seq x y z
N MET A 1 22.33 -27.71 23.96
CA MET A 1 22.35 -27.42 22.52
C MET A 1 20.91 -27.38 22.02
N SER A 2 20.22 -26.27 22.23
CA SER A 2 18.83 -26.10 21.76
C SER A 2 18.87 -25.32 20.46
N ARG A 3 18.70 -26.02 19.33
CA ARG A 3 18.49 -25.38 18.02
C ARG A 3 17.08 -24.79 18.03
N GLY A 4 17.01 -23.47 18.17
CA GLY A 4 15.78 -22.70 18.05
C GLY A 4 15.16 -22.96 16.68
N ASN A 5 13.93 -23.45 16.70
CA ASN A 5 13.07 -23.61 15.54
C ASN A 5 12.64 -22.21 15.07
N GLN A 6 13.53 -21.52 14.35
CA GLN A 6 13.22 -20.26 13.69
C GLN A 6 12.45 -20.61 12.42
N GLN A 7 11.16 -20.84 12.60
CA GLN A 7 10.19 -20.93 11.52
C GLN A 7 10.16 -19.56 10.86
N VAL A 8 10.92 -19.42 9.79
CA VAL A 8 10.95 -18.23 8.94
C VAL A 8 9.55 -18.10 8.36
N ASN A 9 8.73 -17.25 8.97
CA ASN A 9 7.51 -16.76 8.37
C ASN A 9 7.93 -15.90 7.18
N LYS A 10 8.26 -16.55 6.06
CA LYS A 10 8.45 -15.89 4.77
C LYS A 10 7.06 -15.35 4.41
N THR A 11 6.84 -14.07 4.70
CA THR A 11 5.67 -13.34 4.22
C THR A 11 5.68 -13.48 2.71
N MET A 12 4.69 -14.21 2.15
CA MET A 12 4.51 -14.26 0.71
C MET A 12 4.37 -12.82 0.24
N ALA A 13 5.30 -12.35 -0.59
CA ALA A 13 5.19 -11.06 -1.22
C ALA A 13 3.83 -11.00 -1.94
N GLU A 14 3.10 -9.91 -1.76
CA GLU A 14 1.84 -9.70 -2.46
C GLU A 14 2.17 -9.34 -3.91
N ILE A 15 1.82 -10.24 -4.83
CA ILE A 15 2.14 -10.09 -6.25
C ILE A 15 0.94 -9.50 -6.97
N ASP A 16 1.15 -8.37 -7.63
CA ASP A 16 0.19 -7.83 -8.57
C ASP A 16 0.14 -8.71 -9.83
N PHE A 17 -0.91 -9.52 -9.93
CA PHE A 17 -1.15 -10.39 -11.09
C PHE A 17 -1.34 -9.60 -12.40
N GLY A 18 -1.91 -8.39 -12.35
CA GLY A 18 -2.09 -7.55 -13.54
C GLY A 18 -0.75 -7.06 -14.09
N LYS A 19 0.16 -6.65 -13.21
CA LYS A 19 1.54 -6.28 -13.57
C LYS A 19 2.31 -7.49 -14.13
N LEU A 20 2.16 -8.67 -13.51
CA LEU A 20 2.80 -9.91 -13.97
C LEU A 20 2.35 -10.26 -15.40
N ILE A 21 1.03 -10.29 -15.65
CA ILE A 21 0.49 -10.65 -16.97
C ILE A 21 0.93 -9.63 -18.03
N SER A 22 0.87 -8.33 -17.73
CA SER A 22 1.30 -7.28 -18.68
C SER A 22 2.76 -7.45 -19.11
N ARG A 23 3.66 -7.75 -18.16
CA ARG A 23 5.09 -7.96 -18.45
C ARG A 23 5.36 -9.24 -19.22
N VAL A 24 4.66 -10.32 -18.88
CA VAL A 24 4.75 -11.59 -19.61
C VAL A 24 4.33 -11.40 -21.06
N LEU A 25 3.19 -10.75 -21.31
CA LEU A 25 2.70 -10.50 -22.67
C LEU A 25 3.67 -9.61 -23.46
N ALA A 26 4.14 -8.51 -22.87
CA ALA A 26 5.15 -7.66 -23.52
C ALA A 26 6.43 -8.43 -23.86
N ARG A 27 6.90 -9.29 -22.95
CA ARG A 27 8.10 -10.11 -23.19
C ARG A 27 7.88 -11.13 -24.31
N MET A 28 6.67 -11.68 -24.47
CA MET A 28 6.34 -12.58 -25.58
C MET A 28 6.46 -11.87 -26.92
N ASP A 29 5.89 -10.66 -27.05
CA ASP A 29 5.95 -9.83 -28.26
C ASP A 29 7.40 -9.46 -28.63
N ASP A 30 8.23 -9.11 -27.64
CA ASP A 30 9.63 -8.78 -27.85
C ASP A 30 10.46 -10.02 -28.25
N THR A 31 10.17 -11.19 -27.69
CA THR A 31 10.97 -12.39 -27.96
C THR A 31 10.78 -12.85 -29.40
N GLU A 32 9.57 -12.70 -29.95
CA GLU A 32 9.28 -12.96 -31.37
C GLU A 32 10.12 -12.09 -32.29
N SER A 33 10.38 -10.85 -31.89
CA SER A 33 11.21 -9.89 -32.63
C SER A 33 12.72 -10.17 -32.56
N THR A 34 13.17 -10.99 -31.60
CA THR A 34 14.61 -11.24 -31.34
C THR A 34 15.18 -12.52 -31.95
N LEU A 35 14.34 -13.39 -32.54
CA LEU A 35 14.80 -14.63 -33.17
C LEU A 35 15.55 -14.33 -34.48
N THR A 36 16.80 -14.80 -34.60
CA THR A 36 17.54 -14.66 -35.86
C THR A 36 17.14 -15.76 -36.85
N GLY A 37 17.29 -15.52 -38.15
CA GLY A 37 16.67 -16.34 -39.22
C GLY A 37 17.01 -17.84 -39.21
N GLY A 38 18.14 -18.26 -38.61
CA GLY A 38 18.48 -19.68 -38.41
C GLY A 38 17.77 -20.31 -37.20
N GLU A 39 17.50 -19.53 -36.17
CA GLU A 39 16.87 -19.94 -34.90
C GLU A 39 15.35 -20.03 -35.02
N SER A 40 14.75 -19.15 -35.85
CA SER A 40 13.31 -19.18 -36.16
C SER A 40 12.87 -20.48 -36.88
N ARG A 41 13.77 -21.10 -37.64
CA ARG A 41 13.50 -22.35 -38.39
C ARG A 41 13.66 -23.61 -37.55
N ASP A 42 14.30 -23.52 -36.39
CA ASP A 42 14.43 -24.60 -35.42
C ASP A 42 13.39 -24.38 -34.30
N THR A 43 12.22 -24.99 -34.47
CA THR A 43 11.08 -24.84 -33.55
C THR A 43 11.41 -25.27 -32.12
N GLY A 44 12.38 -26.17 -31.94
CA GLY A 44 12.87 -26.60 -30.64
C GLY A 44 13.69 -25.52 -29.94
N LYS A 45 14.63 -24.90 -30.66
CA LYS A 45 15.45 -23.79 -30.13
C LYS A 45 14.61 -22.56 -29.87
N ALA A 46 13.75 -22.17 -30.81
CA ALA A 46 12.84 -21.04 -30.62
C ALA A 46 11.99 -21.22 -29.34
N LEU A 47 11.38 -22.39 -29.14
CA LEU A 47 10.59 -22.68 -27.95
C LEU A 47 11.42 -22.61 -26.65
N GLN A 48 12.66 -23.08 -26.65
CA GLN A 48 13.55 -22.98 -25.49
C GLN A 48 13.89 -21.51 -25.17
N HIS A 49 14.19 -20.69 -26.19
CA HIS A 49 14.41 -19.26 -26.01
C HIS A 49 13.19 -18.56 -25.40
N TYR A 50 11.98 -18.86 -25.88
CA TYR A 50 10.74 -18.33 -25.28
C TYR A 50 10.55 -18.73 -23.82
N LYS A 51 10.74 -20.02 -23.50
CA LYS A 51 10.59 -20.52 -22.13
C LYS A 51 11.59 -19.86 -21.18
N GLN A 52 12.84 -19.68 -21.62
CA GLN A 52 13.86 -19.02 -20.82
C GLN A 52 13.51 -17.55 -20.59
N ALA A 53 13.14 -16.82 -21.64
CA ALA A 53 12.75 -15.41 -21.56
C ALA A 53 11.59 -15.17 -20.59
N LEU A 54 10.56 -16.02 -20.65
CA LEU A 54 9.43 -15.95 -19.73
C LEU A 54 9.81 -16.28 -18.29
N ALA A 55 10.62 -17.32 -18.09
CA ALA A 55 11.04 -17.71 -16.75
C ALA A 55 11.93 -16.65 -16.09
N GLU A 56 12.73 -15.91 -16.86
CA GLU A 56 13.52 -14.78 -16.36
C GLU A 56 12.63 -13.60 -15.97
N GLU A 57 11.64 -13.23 -16.79
CA GLU A 57 10.75 -12.11 -16.49
C GLU A 57 9.85 -12.41 -15.28
N ILE A 58 9.32 -13.64 -15.18
CA ILE A 58 8.55 -14.07 -14.00
C ILE A 58 9.41 -13.96 -12.74
N ARG A 59 10.65 -14.46 -12.75
CA ARG A 59 11.55 -14.33 -11.59
C ARG A 59 11.78 -12.87 -11.20
N ARG A 60 12.05 -12.00 -12.18
CA ARG A 60 12.24 -10.57 -11.95
C ARG A 60 11.05 -9.92 -11.25
N VAL A 61 9.81 -10.23 -11.67
CA VAL A 61 8.60 -9.67 -11.03
C VAL A 61 8.49 -10.12 -9.57
N PHE A 62 8.82 -11.37 -9.28
CA PHE A 62 8.80 -11.90 -7.90
C PHE A 62 9.92 -11.29 -7.04
N ASP A 63 11.12 -11.14 -7.60
CA ASP A 63 12.25 -10.49 -6.91
C ASP A 63 11.92 -9.01 -6.59
N GLU A 64 11.31 -8.28 -7.53
CA GLU A 64 10.81 -6.91 -7.31
C GLU A 64 9.76 -6.86 -6.18
N ALA A 65 8.85 -7.85 -6.13
CA ALA A 65 7.81 -7.92 -5.10
C ALA A 65 8.39 -8.26 -3.72
N GLU A 66 9.42 -9.10 -3.64
CA GLU A 66 10.10 -9.44 -2.39
C GLU A 66 10.87 -8.23 -1.83
N VAL A 67 11.50 -7.42 -2.68
CA VAL A 67 12.15 -6.16 -2.28
C VAL A 67 11.13 -5.09 -1.86
N ALA A 68 9.95 -5.07 -2.49
CA ALA A 68 8.88 -4.13 -2.17
C ALA A 68 8.05 -4.52 -0.94
N ALA A 69 8.25 -5.72 -0.38
CA ALA A 69 7.56 -6.14 0.83
C ALA A 69 7.85 -5.14 1.96
N PRO A 70 6.82 -4.62 2.66
CA PRO A 70 7.04 -3.63 3.70
C PRO A 70 7.89 -4.26 4.81
N VAL A 71 9.08 -3.70 5.01
CA VAL A 71 9.93 -4.00 6.16
C VAL A 71 9.05 -3.88 7.41
N ALA A 72 9.01 -4.93 8.22
CA ALA A 72 8.20 -4.99 9.43
C ALA A 72 8.39 -3.68 10.23
N ARG A 73 7.34 -2.86 10.28
CA ARG A 73 7.41 -1.53 10.90
C ARG A 73 7.62 -1.69 12.40
N GLU A 74 8.49 -0.86 12.95
CA GLU A 74 8.90 -0.92 14.35
C GLU A 74 7.68 -0.84 15.29
N PRO A 75 7.69 -1.59 16.39
CA PRO A 75 6.60 -1.58 17.35
C PRO A 75 6.51 -0.23 18.08
N VAL A 76 5.31 0.33 18.19
CA VAL A 76 5.07 1.65 18.78
C VAL A 76 4.38 1.50 20.14
N PRO A 77 4.81 2.22 21.20
CA PRO A 77 4.13 2.17 22.49
C PRO A 77 2.78 2.89 22.46
N CYS A 78 1.79 2.32 23.14
CA CYS A 78 0.49 2.94 23.32
C CYS A 78 0.62 4.26 24.10
N THR A 79 0.06 5.34 23.55
CA THR A 79 0.10 6.68 24.15
C THR A 79 -0.58 6.79 25.51
N ARG A 80 -1.48 5.85 25.85
CA ARG A 80 -2.22 5.84 27.11
C ARG A 80 -1.67 4.87 28.14
N CYS A 81 -1.40 3.62 27.75
CA CYS A 81 -1.05 2.56 28.71
C CYS A 81 0.38 2.02 28.55
N GLY A 82 1.14 2.51 27.56
CA GLY A 82 2.52 2.09 27.32
C GLY A 82 2.67 0.69 26.71
N ALA A 83 1.58 -0.06 26.49
CA ALA A 83 1.64 -1.37 25.85
C ALA A 83 2.26 -1.27 24.45
N ILE A 84 3.19 -2.17 24.14
CA ILE A 84 3.88 -2.23 22.85
C ILE A 84 2.92 -2.77 21.79
N LEU A 85 2.69 -2.00 20.72
CA LEU A 85 1.78 -2.35 19.63
C LEU A 85 2.57 -2.70 18.39
N GLU A 86 2.34 -3.90 17.88
CA GLU A 86 2.89 -4.34 16.60
C GLU A 86 1.99 -3.84 15.46
N GLY A 87 2.58 -3.10 14.52
CA GLY A 87 1.94 -2.63 13.28
C GLY A 87 0.95 -1.47 13.44
N GLU A 88 0.23 -1.14 12.35
CA GLU A 88 -0.82 -0.11 12.35
C GLU A 88 -2.09 -0.60 13.05
N ARG A 89 -2.11 -0.57 14.38
CA ARG A 89 -3.34 -0.83 15.14
C ARG A 89 -4.17 0.44 15.25
N ARG A 90 -5.45 0.36 14.85
CA ARG A 90 -6.39 1.49 15.02
C ARG A 90 -6.68 1.75 16.50
N PHE A 91 -6.66 0.71 17.32
CA PHE A 91 -6.90 0.74 18.76
C PHE A 91 -5.88 -0.12 19.51
N CYS A 92 -5.59 0.25 20.75
CA CYS A 92 -4.80 -0.56 21.65
C CYS A 92 -5.62 -1.79 22.05
N THR A 93 -5.08 -2.99 21.84
CA THR A 93 -5.73 -4.24 22.26
C THR A 93 -5.75 -4.46 23.77
N VAL A 94 -4.96 -3.68 24.53
CA VAL A 94 -4.89 -3.76 25.99
C VAL A 94 -5.89 -2.79 26.64
N CYS A 95 -5.90 -1.52 26.23
CA CYS A 95 -6.71 -0.50 26.89
C CYS A 95 -7.86 0.07 26.03
N GLY A 96 -8.02 -0.40 24.79
CA GLY A 96 -9.07 0.04 23.86
C GLY A 96 -8.87 1.43 23.28
N MET A 97 -7.82 2.17 23.66
CA MET A 97 -7.62 3.54 23.21
C MET A 97 -7.28 3.59 21.71
N PRO A 98 -7.92 4.45 20.90
CA PRO A 98 -7.52 4.65 19.51
C PRO A 98 -6.07 5.17 19.41
N GLN A 99 -5.29 4.61 18.50
CA GLN A 99 -3.86 4.88 18.34
C GLN A 99 -3.52 5.63 17.05
N LYS A 100 -4.43 5.60 16.07
CA LYS A 100 -4.41 6.62 15.03
C LYS A 100 -4.78 7.94 15.68
N LYS A 101 -3.80 8.84 15.80
CA LYS A 101 -4.12 10.27 15.85
C LYS A 101 -4.80 10.57 14.52
N GLU A 102 -6.11 10.64 14.54
CA GLU A 102 -6.89 11.16 13.42
C GLU A 102 -6.29 12.52 13.07
N ALA A 103 -5.96 12.74 11.79
CA ALA A 103 -5.44 14.03 11.39
C ALA A 103 -6.50 15.10 11.74
N PRO A 104 -6.14 16.30 12.19
CA PRO A 104 -7.12 17.33 12.54
C PRO A 104 -8.08 17.64 11.38
N GLY A 105 -7.62 17.50 10.13
CA GLY A 105 -8.47 17.56 8.93
C GLY A 105 -9.48 16.42 8.83
N ASP A 106 -9.06 15.16 9.02
CA ASP A 106 -9.97 14.01 9.03
C ASP A 106 -11.03 14.13 10.14
N PHE A 107 -10.62 14.65 11.30
CA PHE A 107 -11.53 14.91 12.41
C PHE A 107 -12.56 15.99 12.07
N LEU A 108 -12.13 17.09 11.43
CA LEU A 108 -13.00 18.15 10.94
C LEU A 108 -13.99 17.63 9.90
N GLU A 109 -13.52 16.86 8.91
CA GLU A 109 -14.38 16.24 7.90
C GLU A 109 -15.44 15.33 8.55
N ARG A 110 -15.08 14.54 9.55
CA ARG A 110 -16.05 13.70 10.27
C ARG A 110 -17.08 14.51 11.05
N MET A 111 -16.67 15.61 11.70
CA MET A 111 -17.62 16.49 12.39
C MET A 111 -18.62 17.12 11.41
N LEU A 112 -18.12 17.64 10.29
CA LEU A 112 -18.96 18.24 9.25
C LEU A 112 -19.93 17.22 8.63
N ALA A 113 -19.49 15.98 8.40
CA ALA A 113 -20.37 14.91 7.92
C ALA A 113 -21.51 14.64 8.91
N LYS A 114 -21.18 14.57 10.21
CA LYS A 114 -22.17 14.35 11.28
C LYS A 114 -23.20 15.49 11.34
N ASP A 115 -22.74 16.73 11.26
CA ASP A 115 -23.62 17.92 11.29
C ASP A 115 -24.49 18.00 10.03
N ALA A 116 -23.98 17.57 8.88
CA ALA A 116 -24.73 17.45 7.63
C ALA A 116 -25.65 16.22 7.58
N GLY A 117 -25.65 15.35 8.60
CA GLY A 117 -26.45 14.13 8.64
C GLY A 117 -26.05 13.09 7.58
N THR A 118 -24.81 13.13 7.10
CA THR A 118 -24.29 12.24 6.05
C THR A 118 -23.10 11.41 6.54
N ALA A 119 -22.70 10.42 5.75
CA ALA A 119 -21.50 9.64 6.01
C ALA A 119 -20.26 10.39 5.48
N PRO A 120 -19.09 10.31 6.16
CA PRO A 120 -17.84 10.88 5.65
C PRO A 120 -17.43 10.32 4.28
N ASP A 121 -17.81 9.07 4.00
CA ASP A 121 -17.51 8.39 2.73
C ASP A 121 -18.54 8.67 1.61
N ASP A 122 -19.58 9.48 1.88
CA ASP A 122 -20.58 9.82 0.88
C ASP A 122 -19.94 10.58 -0.31
N PRO A 123 -20.17 10.17 -1.57
CA PRO A 123 -19.53 10.80 -2.73
C PRO A 123 -19.82 12.30 -2.88
N HIS A 124 -21.04 12.75 -2.55
CA HIS A 124 -21.41 14.15 -2.65
C HIS A 124 -20.79 14.98 -1.54
N PHE A 125 -20.72 14.43 -0.33
CA PHE A 125 -20.01 15.04 0.79
C PHE A 125 -18.52 15.21 0.46
N ARG A 126 -17.85 14.16 -0.01
CA ARG A 126 -16.43 14.20 -0.40
C ARG A 126 -16.16 15.22 -1.50
N ALA A 127 -17.01 15.28 -2.53
CA ALA A 127 -16.90 16.28 -3.59
C ALA A 127 -17.06 17.71 -3.06
N SER A 128 -17.98 17.91 -2.09
CA SER A 128 -18.20 19.20 -1.46
C SER A 128 -17.01 19.66 -0.62
N ILE A 129 -16.42 18.76 0.17
CA ILE A 129 -15.20 19.03 0.94
C ILE A 129 -14.03 19.33 0.01
N ALA A 130 -13.85 18.56 -1.07
CA ALA A 130 -12.80 18.81 -2.06
C ALA A 130 -12.93 20.21 -2.68
N ARG A 131 -14.14 20.61 -3.07
CA ARG A 131 -14.42 21.96 -3.57
C ARG A 131 -14.09 23.04 -2.55
N ILE A 132 -14.45 22.87 -1.28
CA ILE A 132 -14.11 23.84 -0.22
C ILE A 132 -12.59 23.97 -0.06
N ARG A 133 -11.87 22.86 -0.12
CA ARG A 133 -10.40 22.85 -0.02
C ARG A 133 -9.72 23.53 -1.21
N GLU A 134 -10.34 23.50 -2.39
CA GLU A 134 -9.86 24.19 -3.59
C GLU A 134 -10.23 25.68 -3.61
N GLU A 135 -11.47 26.03 -3.26
CA GLU A 135 -11.98 27.40 -3.31
C GLU A 135 -11.48 28.25 -2.14
N GLN A 136 -11.26 27.65 -0.97
CA GLN A 136 -10.89 28.34 0.27
C GLN A 136 -9.80 27.60 1.06
N PRO A 137 -8.58 27.45 0.48
CA PRO A 137 -7.51 26.70 1.12
C PRO A 137 -7.07 27.32 2.46
N GLU A 138 -6.95 28.66 2.54
CA GLU A 138 -6.52 29.34 3.77
C GLU A 138 -7.55 29.21 4.91
N ALA A 139 -8.83 29.30 4.59
CA ALA A 139 -9.90 29.15 5.59
C ALA A 139 -9.98 27.70 6.11
N TRP A 140 -9.80 26.73 5.22
CA TRP A 140 -9.70 25.33 5.59
C TRP A 140 -8.50 25.07 6.51
N ASP A 141 -7.32 25.56 6.14
CA ASP A 141 -6.10 25.38 6.92
C ASP A 141 -6.21 26.05 8.30
N ALA A 142 -6.81 27.23 8.38
CA ALA A 142 -7.06 27.91 9.66
C ALA A 142 -7.98 27.08 10.58
N LEU A 143 -9.02 26.45 10.05
CA LEU A 143 -9.91 25.56 10.81
C LEU A 143 -9.18 24.30 11.28
N VAL A 144 -8.38 23.69 10.42
CA VAL A 144 -7.53 22.53 10.76
C VAL A 144 -6.55 22.89 11.88
N GLN A 145 -5.91 24.05 11.81
CA GLN A 145 -4.99 24.52 12.86
C GLN A 145 -5.71 24.82 14.18
N LEU A 146 -6.91 25.40 14.13
CA LEU A 146 -7.72 25.64 15.34
C LEU A 146 -8.04 24.34 16.08
N ILE A 147 -8.33 23.26 15.34
CA ILE A 147 -8.60 21.93 15.90
C ILE A 147 -7.31 21.24 16.36
N ALA A 148 -6.20 21.46 15.65
CA ALA A 148 -4.89 20.92 16.00
C ALA A 148 -4.28 21.57 17.26
N ALA A 149 -4.69 22.81 17.57
CA ALA A 149 -4.13 23.55 18.69
C ALA A 149 -4.50 22.90 20.03
N PRO A 150 -3.53 22.70 20.94
CA PRO A 150 -3.85 22.26 22.30
C PRO A 150 -4.66 23.35 22.98
N VAL A 151 -5.87 23.01 23.44
CA VAL A 151 -6.64 23.89 24.33
C VAL A 151 -5.77 24.15 25.55
N LYS A 152 -5.28 25.38 25.70
CA LYS A 152 -4.60 25.80 26.93
C LYS A 152 -5.63 25.70 28.05
N ALA A 153 -5.43 24.73 28.94
CA ALA A 153 -6.17 24.59 30.19
C ALA A 153 -5.72 25.66 31.19
#